data_AF-A0A7S0S0X0-F1
#
_entry.id   AF-A0A7S0S0X0-F1
#
_cell.length_a   1.000
_cell.length_b   1.000
_cell.length_c   1.000
_cell.angle_alpha   90.00
_cell.angle_beta   90.00
_cell.angle_gamma   90.00
#
_symmetry.space_group_name_H-M   'P 1'
#
loop_
_entity.id
_entity.type
_entity.pdbx_description
1 polymer ?
#
loop_
_entity_poly.entity_id
_entity_poly.type
_entity_poly.pdbx_seq_one_letter_code
_entity_poly.pdbx_strand_id
1 'polypeptide(L)'
;MLLRSLPSSTCTARRANVRSNVIRVCKVTGPANVPSSSLRKSQPRRIAVVAASGSGSSPSTTTSPDALRSQLKALEHERDEAIATAESCARAGVKLADMVRLLEELALEKVKSGDESGARQALAEKASAKEALEKNSTKSQANFELAQKLAAAIGQKQAALLAALRAATSATTTSSAAPNQPTQDPRPAGSQSAGTGASYSSSTYSSGSSYGSTSGFSNDATATGGPAWRWQQSLAEAKERVRKQEATAQQLGRAARLSAEESIASARERLKAQTEASLSEAQQRIREAAAGSGSSIEAAQERLKQRDEEVLAYVRRVMGRYRRGEYVSEEELEFAFKQLEQRFLL
;
A
#
# COMPACT_ATOMS: atom_id res chain seq x y z
N MET A 1 1.36 32.08 74.41
CA MET A 1 0.72 31.16 75.38
C MET A 1 0.40 29.86 74.66
N LEU A 2 0.94 28.76 75.21
CA LEU A 2 0.51 27.36 75.17
C LEU A 2 0.41 26.57 73.85
N LEU A 3 1.44 25.73 73.69
CA LEU A 3 1.55 24.42 73.05
C LEU A 3 0.32 23.50 73.13
N ARG A 4 0.14 22.67 72.09
CA ARG A 4 -0.26 21.22 72.09
C ARG A 4 -0.38 20.77 70.62
N SER A 5 0.54 20.01 70.02
CA SER A 5 0.92 18.58 70.21
C SER A 5 -0.21 17.56 70.04
N LEU A 6 -0.29 16.99 68.81
CA LEU A 6 -0.54 15.59 68.37
C LEU A 6 -1.79 14.83 68.88
N PRO A 7 -2.44 13.95 68.06
CA PRO A 7 -1.81 12.69 67.64
C PRO A 7 -2.08 12.16 66.22
N SER A 8 -1.09 11.38 65.77
CA SER A 8 -1.15 10.37 64.73
C SER A 8 -2.31 9.39 64.93
N SER A 9 -3.03 9.08 63.85
CA SER A 9 -3.86 7.88 63.78
C SER A 9 -3.78 7.27 62.39
N THR A 10 -3.11 6.12 62.34
CA THR A 10 -3.07 5.17 61.22
C THR A 10 -4.47 4.64 60.93
N CYS A 11 -4.93 4.73 59.69
CA CYS A 11 -6.16 4.07 59.26
C CYS A 11 -5.94 3.28 57.96
N THR A 12 -6.03 1.97 58.14
CA THR A 12 -6.03 0.89 57.17
C THR A 12 -7.24 0.98 56.23
N ALA A 13 -7.02 1.04 54.91
CA ALA A 13 -8.08 0.85 53.90
C ALA A 13 -7.56 -0.14 52.84
N ARG A 14 -7.76 -1.45 53.04
CA ARG A 14 -8.94 -2.26 52.65
C ARG A 14 -9.27 -2.14 51.15
N ARG A 15 -8.72 -3.09 50.39
CA ARG A 15 -9.10 -3.44 49.00
C ARG A 15 -10.62 -3.62 48.92
N ALA A 16 -11.29 -2.74 48.18
CA ALA A 16 -12.68 -2.92 47.78
C ALA A 16 -12.71 -3.54 46.38
N ASN A 17 -13.23 -4.77 46.35
CA ASN A 17 -13.62 -5.55 45.20
C ASN A 17 -14.89 -4.92 44.60
N VAL A 18 -14.76 -4.20 43.47
CA VAL A 18 -15.93 -3.69 42.74
C VAL A 18 -16.34 -4.72 41.71
N ARG A 19 -17.37 -5.50 42.09
CA ARG A 19 -18.18 -6.31 41.19
C ARG A 19 -18.89 -5.37 40.21
N SER A 20 -18.60 -5.51 38.92
CA SER A 20 -19.30 -4.85 37.84
C SER A 20 -20.80 -5.15 37.90
N ASN A 21 -21.58 -4.06 37.99
CA ASN A 21 -23.02 -4.08 37.88
C ASN A 21 -23.43 -4.48 36.45
N VAL A 22 -24.28 -5.49 36.41
CA VAL A 22 -25.00 -5.97 35.23
C VAL A 22 -26.03 -4.91 34.84
N ILE A 23 -25.75 -4.12 33.81
CA ILE A 23 -26.78 -3.35 33.10
C ILE A 23 -27.40 -4.29 32.07
N ARG A 24 -28.59 -4.81 32.38
CA ARG A 24 -29.49 -5.42 31.40
C ARG A 24 -29.96 -4.33 30.45
N VAL A 25 -29.40 -4.29 29.25
CA VAL A 25 -29.97 -3.53 28.14
C VAL A 25 -31.06 -4.40 27.51
N CYS A 26 -32.28 -3.85 27.50
CA CYS A 26 -33.46 -4.44 26.90
C CYS A 26 -33.24 -4.69 25.40
N LYS A 27 -33.52 -5.93 25.00
CA LYS A 27 -33.52 -6.40 23.62
C LYS A 27 -34.80 -5.93 22.95
N VAL A 28 -34.71 -4.93 22.08
CA VAL A 28 -35.79 -4.56 21.15
C VAL A 28 -35.57 -5.33 19.86
N THR A 29 -36.44 -6.31 19.63
CA THR A 29 -36.58 -7.05 18.37
C THR A 29 -37.48 -6.26 17.42
N GLY A 30 -36.99 -5.96 16.22
CA GLY A 30 -37.78 -5.44 15.10
C GLY A 30 -37.06 -5.74 13.77
N PRO A 31 -37.74 -6.28 12.75
CA PRO A 31 -37.09 -6.81 11.55
C PRO A 31 -37.03 -5.77 10.42
N ALA A 32 -35.85 -5.57 9.84
CA ALA A 32 -35.72 -4.91 8.54
C ALA A 32 -34.58 -5.56 7.74
N ASN A 33 -35.02 -6.38 6.79
CA ASN A 33 -34.26 -7.02 5.75
C ASN A 33 -33.70 -5.94 4.80
N VAL A 34 -32.39 -5.71 4.82
CA VAL A 34 -31.68 -4.90 3.82
C VAL A 34 -30.67 -5.83 3.12
N PRO A 35 -30.71 -5.93 1.78
CA PRO A 35 -29.81 -6.81 1.05
C PRO A 35 -28.38 -6.28 1.15
N SER A 36 -27.56 -7.01 1.91
CA SER A 36 -26.12 -6.79 2.00
C SER A 36 -25.47 -7.08 0.64
N SER A 37 -25.17 -6.01 -0.11
CA SER A 37 -24.27 -6.06 -1.25
C SER A 37 -22.94 -6.68 -0.81
N SER A 38 -22.57 -7.75 -1.51
CA SER A 38 -21.49 -8.67 -1.19
C SER A 38 -20.12 -7.98 -1.17
N LEU A 39 -19.73 -7.44 -0.02
CA LEU A 39 -18.33 -7.25 0.32
C LEU A 39 -17.70 -8.63 0.42
N ARG A 40 -16.97 -9.01 -0.64
CA ARG A 40 -16.08 -10.17 -0.65
C ARG A 40 -15.14 -10.03 0.54
N LYS A 41 -15.49 -10.73 1.62
CA LYS A 41 -14.67 -10.98 2.79
C LYS A 41 -13.48 -11.80 2.29
N SER A 42 -12.42 -11.10 1.85
CA SER A 42 -11.11 -11.69 1.66
C SER A 42 -10.68 -12.18 3.03
N GLN A 43 -10.94 -13.47 3.29
CA GLN A 43 -10.41 -14.12 4.46
C GLN A 43 -8.88 -14.12 4.31
N PRO A 44 -8.12 -13.71 5.33
CA PRO A 44 -6.71 -14.05 5.35
C PRO A 44 -6.64 -15.58 5.36
N ARG A 45 -6.14 -16.18 4.28
CA ARG A 45 -5.74 -17.58 4.29
C ARG A 45 -4.66 -17.68 5.36
N ARG A 46 -5.05 -18.09 6.57
CA ARG A 46 -4.13 -18.63 7.57
C ARG A 46 -3.53 -19.87 6.94
N ILE A 47 -2.39 -19.72 6.28
CA ILE A 47 -1.48 -20.84 6.06
C ILE A 47 -1.03 -21.23 7.47
N ALA A 48 -1.38 -22.44 7.87
CA ALA A 48 -0.94 -23.03 9.12
C ALA A 48 0.59 -22.99 9.14
N VAL A 49 1.16 -22.14 9.98
CA VAL A 49 2.53 -22.28 10.43
C VAL A 49 2.55 -23.57 11.22
N VAL A 50 3.01 -24.64 10.57
CA VAL A 50 3.35 -25.90 11.22
C VAL A 50 4.46 -25.57 12.22
N ALA A 51 4.08 -25.43 13.48
CA ALA A 51 4.98 -25.50 14.60
C ALA A 51 5.48 -26.95 14.69
N ALA A 52 6.58 -27.25 13.99
CA ALA A 52 7.33 -28.47 14.16
C ALA A 52 8.23 -28.31 15.40
N SER A 53 7.64 -28.51 16.58
CA SER A 53 8.39 -28.82 17.79
C SER A 53 8.55 -30.33 17.89
N GLY A 54 9.79 -30.80 17.76
CA GLY A 54 10.22 -32.10 18.28
C GLY A 54 10.14 -33.28 17.30
N SER A 55 11.20 -33.45 16.50
CA SER A 55 11.77 -34.78 16.26
C SER A 55 13.21 -34.62 15.79
N GLY A 56 14.14 -35.06 16.64
CA GLY A 56 15.55 -35.15 16.30
C GLY A 56 15.77 -36.11 15.14
N SER A 57 16.51 -35.65 14.13
CA SER A 57 17.32 -36.45 13.21
C SER A 57 18.21 -35.52 12.40
N SER A 58 19.50 -35.56 12.73
CA SER A 58 20.71 -35.27 11.95
C SER A 58 20.85 -34.03 11.04
N PRO A 59 22.06 -33.44 10.98
CA PRO A 59 22.30 -32.10 10.46
C PRO A 59 22.94 -32.14 9.06
N SER A 60 22.16 -31.92 7.99
CA SER A 60 22.65 -31.47 6.67
C SER A 60 21.53 -31.51 5.62
N THR A 61 20.51 -30.67 5.78
CA THR A 61 19.72 -30.26 4.61
C THR A 61 20.21 -28.88 4.22
N THR A 62 21.15 -28.84 3.29
CA THR A 62 21.47 -27.64 2.53
C THR A 62 20.18 -27.21 1.83
N THR A 63 19.45 -26.27 2.45
CA THR A 63 18.32 -25.62 1.78
C THR A 63 18.90 -25.01 0.50
N SER A 64 18.47 -25.55 -0.64
CA SER A 64 18.97 -25.11 -1.94
C SER A 64 18.87 -23.58 -2.03
N PRO A 65 19.90 -22.89 -2.55
CA PRO A 65 19.89 -21.42 -2.67
C PRO A 65 18.63 -20.90 -3.39
N ASP A 66 18.06 -21.70 -4.30
CA ASP A 66 16.83 -21.34 -5.01
C ASP A 66 15.57 -21.45 -4.14
N ALA A 67 15.54 -22.37 -3.17
CA ALA A 67 14.47 -22.45 -2.18
C ALA A 67 14.51 -21.26 -1.20
N LEU A 68 15.70 -20.75 -0.85
CA LEU A 68 15.85 -19.54 -0.04
C LEU A 68 15.43 -18.29 -0.81
N ARG A 69 15.74 -18.21 -2.12
CA ARG A 69 15.29 -17.12 -3.00
C ARG A 69 13.77 -17.08 -3.14
N SER A 70 13.11 -18.23 -3.32
CA SER A 70 11.65 -18.27 -3.42
C SER A 70 10.96 -17.89 -2.11
N GLN A 71 11.50 -18.36 -0.96
CA GLN A 71 11.03 -17.95 0.37
C GLN A 71 11.20 -16.44 0.61
N LEU A 72 12.32 -15.85 0.18
CA LEU A 72 12.53 -14.40 0.28
C LEU A 72 11.49 -13.61 -0.51
N LYS A 73 11.23 -14.00 -1.76
CA LYS A 73 10.20 -13.35 -2.58
C LYS A 73 8.80 -13.46 -1.96
N ALA A 74 8.47 -14.60 -1.35
CA ALA A 74 7.19 -14.77 -0.65
C ALA A 74 7.08 -13.84 0.57
N LEU A 75 8.13 -13.76 1.40
CA LEU A 75 8.16 -12.88 2.57
C LEU A 75 8.14 -11.39 2.19
N GLU A 76 8.83 -11.01 1.11
CA GLU A 76 8.80 -9.65 0.57
C GLU A 76 7.38 -9.28 0.10
N HIS A 77 6.71 -10.19 -0.59
CA HIS A 77 5.32 -9.98 -1.01
C HIS A 77 4.36 -9.84 0.19
N GLU A 78 4.45 -10.73 1.18
CA GLU A 78 3.63 -10.66 2.40
C GLU A 78 3.87 -9.35 3.19
N ARG A 79 5.12 -8.87 3.22
CA ARG A 79 5.45 -7.58 3.83
C ARG A 79 4.78 -6.44 3.08
N ASP A 80 4.86 -6.43 1.76
CA ASP A 80 4.28 -5.37 0.94
C ASP A 80 2.75 -5.36 1.03
N GLU A 81 2.11 -6.53 1.13
CA GLU A 81 0.68 -6.64 1.42
C GLU A 81 0.32 -6.11 2.82
N ALA A 82 1.12 -6.41 3.84
CA ALA A 82 0.94 -5.89 5.19
C ALA A 82 1.09 -4.35 5.24
N ILE A 83 2.05 -3.79 4.50
CA ILE A 83 2.23 -2.33 4.37
C ILE A 83 1.04 -1.72 3.63
N ALA A 84 0.64 -2.28 2.49
CA ALA A 84 -0.49 -1.76 1.70
C ALA A 84 -1.81 -1.77 2.50
N THR A 85 -2.04 -2.81 3.30
CA THR A 85 -3.20 -2.89 4.19
C THR A 85 -3.11 -1.91 5.36
N ALA A 86 -1.93 -1.71 5.96
CA ALA A 86 -1.71 -0.69 6.98
C ALA A 86 -1.97 0.72 6.43
N GLU A 87 -1.43 1.06 5.27
CA GLU A 87 -1.66 2.35 4.62
C GLU A 87 -3.14 2.59 4.26
N SER A 88 -3.83 1.56 3.77
CA SER A 88 -5.26 1.63 3.50
C SER A 88 -6.06 1.92 4.78
N CYS A 89 -5.69 1.27 5.89
CA CYS A 89 -6.26 1.53 7.21
C CYS A 89 -5.98 2.97 7.66
N ALA A 90 -4.72 3.44 7.55
CA ALA A 90 -4.34 4.81 7.88
C ALA A 90 -5.12 5.86 7.07
N ARG A 91 -5.28 5.67 5.76
CA ARG A 91 -6.10 6.54 4.89
C ARG A 91 -7.56 6.58 5.32
N ALA A 92 -8.14 5.43 5.70
CA ALA A 92 -9.49 5.38 6.25
C ALA A 92 -9.57 6.04 7.64
N GLY A 93 -8.51 5.96 8.45
CA GLY A 93 -8.39 6.65 9.74
C GLY A 93 -8.46 8.17 9.60
N VAL A 94 -7.77 8.76 8.61
CA VAL A 94 -7.85 10.21 8.32
C VAL A 94 -9.30 10.62 8.02
N LYS A 95 -9.99 9.88 7.13
CA LYS A 95 -11.40 10.17 6.79
C LYS A 95 -12.33 10.07 8.00
N LEU A 96 -12.11 9.07 8.86
CA LEU A 96 -12.89 8.92 10.09
C LEU A 96 -12.62 10.08 11.07
N ALA A 97 -11.39 10.55 11.17
CA ALA A 97 -11.05 11.71 11.99
C ALA A 97 -11.72 13.00 11.47
N ASP A 98 -11.72 13.21 10.15
CA ASP A 98 -12.43 14.34 9.53
C ASP A 98 -13.95 14.27 9.80
N MET A 99 -14.54 13.06 9.70
CA MET A 99 -15.95 12.83 10.00
C MET A 99 -16.28 13.10 11.48
N VAL A 100 -15.40 12.70 12.41
CA VAL A 100 -15.55 13.03 13.84
C VAL A 100 -15.56 14.54 14.06
N ARG A 101 -14.71 15.29 13.34
CA ARG A 101 -14.66 16.75 13.42
C ARG A 101 -15.94 17.40 12.87
N LEU A 102 -16.42 16.94 11.72
CA LEU A 102 -17.66 17.42 11.11
C LEU A 102 -18.89 17.15 12.00
N LEU A 103 -18.98 15.96 12.61
CA LEU A 103 -20.06 15.61 13.53
C LEU A 103 -20.04 16.46 14.81
N GLU A 104 -18.85 16.86 15.26
CA GLU A 104 -18.69 17.80 16.37
C GLU A 104 -19.17 19.21 15.99
N GLU A 105 -18.77 19.72 14.83
CA GLU A 105 -19.24 21.01 14.31
C GLU A 105 -20.76 21.03 14.13
N LEU A 106 -21.34 19.95 13.56
CA LEU A 106 -22.77 19.80 13.37
C LEU A 106 -23.51 19.73 14.72
N ALA A 107 -22.98 18.99 15.70
CA ALA A 107 -23.57 18.95 17.03
C ALA A 107 -23.61 20.35 17.68
N LEU A 108 -22.55 21.14 17.55
CA LEU A 108 -22.50 22.52 18.04
C LEU A 108 -23.48 23.44 17.32
N GLU A 109 -23.64 23.29 16.00
CA GLU A 109 -24.62 24.04 15.22
C GLU A 109 -26.06 23.70 15.63
N LYS A 110 -26.35 22.42 15.86
CA LYS A 110 -27.68 21.95 16.32
C LYS A 110 -28.03 22.46 17.71
N VAL A 111 -27.05 22.56 18.62
CA VAL A 111 -27.25 23.20 19.92
C VAL A 111 -27.56 24.69 19.75
N LYS A 112 -26.84 25.40 18.86
CA LYS A 112 -27.10 26.83 18.59
C LYS A 112 -28.49 27.06 17.99
N SER A 113 -28.99 26.15 17.16
CA SER A 113 -30.33 26.23 16.59
C SER A 113 -31.44 25.78 17.55
N GLY A 114 -31.11 25.35 18.78
CA GLY A 114 -32.09 24.85 19.76
C GLY A 114 -32.63 23.44 19.48
N ASP A 115 -32.02 22.70 18.55
CA ASP A 115 -32.40 21.32 18.21
C ASP A 115 -31.58 20.33 19.06
N GLU A 116 -31.99 20.17 20.31
CA GLU A 116 -31.32 19.27 21.26
C GLU A 116 -31.35 17.79 20.82
N SER A 117 -32.42 17.37 20.14
CA SER A 117 -32.54 16.01 19.61
C SER A 117 -31.51 15.72 18.54
N GLY A 118 -31.36 16.63 17.56
CA GLY A 118 -30.37 16.52 16.50
C GLY A 118 -28.94 16.57 17.03
N ALA A 119 -28.68 17.41 18.03
CA ALA A 119 -27.37 17.47 18.69
C ALA A 119 -27.00 16.15 19.39
N ARG A 120 -27.95 15.52 20.09
CA ARG A 120 -27.72 14.22 20.75
C ARG A 120 -27.45 13.11 19.74
N GLN A 121 -28.17 13.10 18.61
CA GLN A 121 -27.92 12.13 17.53
C GLN A 121 -26.52 12.32 16.92
N ALA A 122 -26.13 13.56 16.62
CA ALA A 122 -24.80 13.86 16.09
C ALA A 122 -23.67 13.43 17.06
N LEU A 123 -23.87 13.58 18.37
CA LEU A 123 -22.93 13.10 19.39
C LEU A 123 -22.88 11.56 19.48
N ALA A 124 -24.01 10.87 19.30
CA ALA A 124 -24.04 9.41 19.26
C ALA A 124 -23.29 8.87 18.03
N GLU A 125 -23.49 9.50 16.87
CA GLU A 125 -22.76 9.18 15.64
C GLU A 125 -21.27 9.50 15.77
N LYS A 126 -20.91 10.61 16.44
CA LYS A 126 -19.51 10.94 16.77
C LYS A 126 -18.86 9.86 17.62
N ALA A 127 -19.55 9.35 18.64
CA ALA A 127 -19.04 8.28 19.48
C ALA A 127 -18.79 6.99 18.68
N SER A 128 -19.72 6.62 17.80
CA SER A 128 -19.59 5.48 16.89
C SER A 128 -18.40 5.65 15.92
N ALA A 129 -18.27 6.83 15.33
CA ALA A 129 -17.15 7.17 14.44
C ALA A 129 -15.79 7.10 15.15
N LYS A 130 -15.74 7.56 16.41
CA LYS A 130 -14.53 7.49 17.23
C LYS A 130 -14.15 6.06 17.59
N GLU A 131 -15.11 5.21 17.94
CA GLU A 131 -14.85 3.78 18.18
C GLU A 131 -14.31 3.09 16.91
N ALA A 132 -14.87 3.41 15.75
CA ALA A 132 -14.38 2.92 14.46
C ALA A 132 -12.95 3.39 14.17
N LEU A 133 -12.62 4.64 14.51
CA LEU A 133 -11.28 5.21 14.38
C LEU A 133 -10.26 4.47 15.28
N GLU A 134 -10.59 4.21 16.55
CA GLU A 134 -9.72 3.49 17.49
C GLU A 134 -9.46 2.05 17.03
N LYS A 135 -10.49 1.35 16.55
CA LYS A 135 -10.36 0.00 15.96
C LYS A 135 -9.47 0.02 14.72
N ASN A 136 -9.65 1.02 13.85
CA ASN A 136 -8.84 1.18 12.64
C ASN A 136 -7.37 1.47 12.98
N SER A 137 -7.12 2.39 13.92
CA SER A 137 -5.79 2.71 14.42
C SER A 137 -5.08 1.46 14.96
N THR A 138 -5.75 0.69 15.82
CA THR A 138 -5.22 -0.57 16.37
C THR A 138 -4.88 -1.57 15.27
N LYS A 139 -5.75 -1.71 14.26
CA LYS A 139 -5.51 -2.58 13.11
C LYS A 139 -4.32 -2.11 12.28
N SER A 140 -4.21 -0.81 12.01
CA SER A 140 -3.07 -0.25 11.27
C SER A 140 -1.76 -0.52 12.00
N GLN A 141 -1.72 -0.30 13.32
CA GLN A 141 -0.55 -0.57 14.15
C GLN A 141 -0.15 -2.05 14.11
N ALA A 142 -1.10 -2.98 14.26
CA ALA A 142 -0.83 -4.40 14.17
C ALA A 142 -0.25 -4.83 12.80
N ASN A 143 -0.67 -4.20 11.70
CA ASN A 143 -0.11 -4.48 10.38
C ASN A 143 1.31 -3.89 10.21
N PHE A 144 1.59 -2.71 10.77
CA PHE A 144 2.96 -2.18 10.80
C PHE A 144 3.90 -3.05 11.65
N GLU A 145 3.43 -3.53 12.80
CA GLU A 145 4.20 -4.48 13.63
C GLU A 145 4.47 -5.80 12.89
N LEU A 146 3.49 -6.31 12.14
CA LEU A 146 3.67 -7.49 11.28
C LEU A 146 4.72 -7.23 10.19
N ALA A 147 4.62 -6.09 9.50
CA ALA A 147 5.57 -5.70 8.47
C ALA A 147 7.00 -5.56 9.05
N GLN A 148 7.14 -5.03 10.26
CA GLN A 148 8.43 -4.94 10.95
C GLN A 148 9.01 -6.33 11.28
N LYS A 149 8.19 -7.26 11.75
CA LYS A 149 8.59 -8.65 12.00
C LYS A 149 9.01 -9.36 10.71
N LEU A 150 8.27 -9.15 9.61
CA LEU A 150 8.60 -9.69 8.29
C LEU A 150 9.91 -9.09 7.76
N ALA A 151 10.16 -7.80 7.96
CA ALA A 151 11.43 -7.17 7.59
C ALA A 151 12.63 -7.79 8.33
N ALA A 152 12.49 -8.07 9.62
CA ALA A 152 13.52 -8.77 10.40
C ALA A 152 13.76 -10.19 9.88
N ALA A 153 12.69 -10.93 9.57
CA ALA A 153 12.78 -12.28 9.01
C ALA A 153 13.43 -12.30 7.61
N ILE A 154 13.09 -11.34 6.76
CA ILE A 154 13.74 -11.13 5.45
C ILE A 154 15.24 -10.91 5.65
N GLY A 155 15.64 -10.04 6.58
CA GLY A 155 17.05 -9.79 6.89
C GLY A 155 17.80 -11.05 7.33
N GLN A 156 17.21 -11.87 8.19
CA GLN A 156 17.78 -13.16 8.61
C GLN A 156 17.91 -14.14 7.44
N LYS A 157 16.91 -14.21 6.55
CA LYS A 157 16.92 -15.08 5.37
C LYS A 157 17.91 -14.62 4.31
N GLN A 158 18.06 -13.31 4.10
CA GLN A 158 19.09 -12.73 3.24
C GLN A 158 20.50 -13.06 3.77
N ALA A 159 20.72 -12.96 5.09
CA ALA A 159 21.97 -13.37 5.72
C ALA A 159 22.25 -14.86 5.54
N ALA A 160 21.23 -15.72 5.70
CA ALA A 160 21.35 -17.16 5.47
C ALA A 160 21.65 -17.50 3.99
N LEU A 161 21.02 -16.81 3.03
CA LEU A 161 21.32 -16.95 1.60
C LEU A 161 22.77 -16.58 1.31
N LEU A 162 23.25 -15.44 1.83
CA LEU A 162 24.63 -15.01 1.65
C LEU A 162 25.61 -15.99 2.28
N ALA A 163 25.29 -16.56 3.45
CA ALA A 163 26.09 -17.61 4.08
C ALA A 163 26.15 -18.88 3.23
N ALA A 164 25.02 -19.32 2.67
CA ALA A 164 24.95 -20.49 1.78
C ALA A 164 25.73 -20.27 0.48
N LEU A 165 25.66 -19.08 -0.13
CA LEU A 165 26.43 -18.72 -1.31
C LEU A 165 27.94 -18.69 -1.02
N ARG A 166 28.36 -18.09 0.10
CA ARG A 166 29.77 -18.11 0.52
C ARG A 166 30.29 -19.52 0.75
N ALA A 167 29.49 -20.38 1.41
CA ALA A 167 29.86 -21.79 1.62
C ALA A 167 30.01 -22.57 0.30
N ALA A 168 29.12 -22.32 -0.67
CA ALA A 168 29.21 -22.90 -2.01
C ALA A 168 30.47 -22.43 -2.76
N THR A 169 30.81 -21.13 -2.71
CA THR A 169 32.03 -20.59 -3.32
C THR A 169 33.30 -21.16 -2.69
N SER A 170 33.35 -21.25 -1.36
CA SER A 170 34.51 -21.84 -0.64
C SER A 170 34.71 -23.32 -0.95
N ALA A 171 33.62 -24.09 -1.14
CA ALA A 171 33.70 -25.49 -1.54
C ALA A 171 34.29 -25.65 -2.96
N THR A 172 33.97 -24.76 -3.89
CA THR A 172 34.50 -24.79 -5.27
C THR A 172 36.00 -24.46 -5.34
N THR A 173 36.50 -23.53 -4.53
CA THR A 173 37.94 -23.18 -4.51
C THR A 173 38.83 -24.25 -3.86
N THR A 174 38.28 -25.15 -3.06
CA THR A 174 39.08 -26.18 -2.37
C THR A 174 39.28 -27.45 -3.22
N SER A 175 38.48 -27.64 -4.28
CA SER A 175 38.61 -28.76 -5.22
C SER A 175 39.59 -28.49 -6.37
N SER A 176 40.27 -27.34 -6.40
CA SER A 176 41.24 -26.96 -7.44
C SER A 176 42.71 -27.07 -7.00
N ALA A 177 42.99 -27.59 -5.80
CA ALA A 177 44.34 -27.77 -5.28
C ALA A 177 44.71 -29.25 -5.20
N ALA A 178 45.08 -29.85 -6.34
CA ALA A 178 45.81 -31.11 -6.41
C ALA A 178 47.08 -30.91 -7.27
N PRO A 179 48.22 -31.55 -6.92
CA PRO A 179 49.56 -31.10 -7.29
C PRO A 179 49.98 -31.56 -8.69
N ASN A 180 50.51 -30.64 -9.49
CA ASN A 180 51.20 -30.92 -10.74
C ASN A 180 52.56 -31.58 -10.47
N GLN A 181 52.71 -32.84 -10.87
CA GLN A 181 54.00 -33.42 -11.27
C GLN A 181 54.27 -33.12 -12.77
N PRO A 182 55.52 -32.90 -13.19
CA PRO A 182 55.86 -32.60 -14.57
C PRO A 182 56.33 -33.86 -15.31
N THR A 183 55.70 -34.27 -16.41
CA THR A 183 56.37 -35.14 -17.41
C THR A 183 55.74 -35.03 -18.81
N GLN A 184 56.50 -34.36 -19.68
CA GLN A 184 56.78 -34.61 -21.11
C GLN A 184 55.67 -34.85 -22.16
N ASP A 185 55.69 -33.95 -23.15
CA ASP A 185 55.35 -34.12 -24.59
C ASP A 185 56.08 -35.33 -25.25
N PRO A 186 55.64 -35.88 -26.41
CA PRO A 186 55.25 -35.12 -27.61
C PRO A 186 54.08 -35.62 -28.50
N ARG A 187 53.57 -34.66 -29.29
CA ARG A 187 52.81 -34.65 -30.59
C ARG A 187 53.16 -35.77 -31.62
N PRO A 188 52.52 -35.90 -32.83
CA PRO A 188 51.33 -35.20 -33.43
C PRO A 188 50.35 -36.07 -34.30
N ALA A 189 49.24 -35.44 -34.77
CA ALA A 189 48.43 -35.63 -36.02
C ALA A 189 46.92 -35.64 -35.69
N GLY A 190 45.95 -35.02 -36.38
CA GLY A 190 45.79 -34.30 -37.65
C GLY A 190 44.26 -34.09 -37.86
N SER A 191 43.86 -33.27 -38.85
CA SER A 191 42.50 -32.97 -39.38
C SER A 191 41.52 -32.20 -38.46
N GLN A 192 41.11 -30.93 -38.74
CA GLN A 192 40.16 -30.44 -39.78
C GLN A 192 38.76 -31.08 -39.63
N SER A 193 37.58 -30.43 -39.66
CA SER A 193 37.13 -29.08 -40.03
C SER A 193 35.64 -28.92 -39.60
N ALA A 194 35.10 -27.71 -39.80
CA ALA A 194 33.68 -27.30 -39.93
C ALA A 194 32.89 -26.90 -38.66
N GLY A 195 32.43 -25.63 -38.66
CA GLY A 195 31.51 -25.10 -37.65
C GLY A 195 31.29 -23.58 -37.73
N THR A 196 30.84 -23.12 -38.89
CA THR A 196 30.39 -21.77 -39.28
C THR A 196 29.41 -21.07 -38.31
N GLY A 197 29.53 -19.73 -38.19
CA GLY A 197 28.48 -18.81 -37.72
C GLY A 197 29.03 -17.56 -37.01
N ALA A 198 29.54 -16.56 -37.75
CA ALA A 198 28.87 -15.28 -38.06
C ALA A 198 28.38 -14.51 -36.81
N SER A 199 29.10 -13.52 -36.27
CA SER A 199 29.34 -12.15 -36.76
C SER A 199 28.12 -11.20 -36.67
N TYR A 200 28.12 -10.36 -35.63
CA TYR A 200 27.94 -8.89 -35.69
C TYR A 200 28.58 -8.32 -34.40
N SER A 201 29.71 -7.59 -34.45
CA SER A 201 29.81 -6.13 -34.72
C SER A 201 28.91 -5.35 -33.75
N SER A 202 29.40 -4.47 -32.86
CA SER A 202 30.16 -3.28 -33.22
C SER A 202 30.52 -2.49 -31.95
N SER A 203 31.82 -2.24 -31.77
CA SER A 203 32.41 -0.93 -31.39
C SER A 203 32.28 -0.45 -29.93
N THR A 204 33.23 0.26 -29.34
CA THR A 204 34.57 0.75 -29.68
C THR A 204 35.05 1.42 -28.39
N TYR A 205 36.17 1.02 -27.82
CA TYR A 205 37.07 1.96 -27.16
C TYR A 205 38.49 1.40 -27.22
N SER A 206 39.21 1.91 -28.21
CA SER A 206 40.65 1.85 -28.30
C SER A 206 41.25 2.74 -27.22
N SER A 207 42.00 2.16 -26.29
CA SER A 207 43.10 2.87 -25.63
C SER A 207 44.35 2.01 -25.81
N GLY A 208 45.07 2.29 -26.89
CA GLY A 208 46.38 1.69 -27.17
C GLY A 208 47.38 2.16 -26.13
N SER A 209 47.86 1.23 -25.31
CA SER A 209 49.07 1.40 -24.52
C SER A 209 50.24 0.93 -25.39
N SER A 210 50.83 1.89 -26.11
CA SER A 210 52.09 1.70 -26.83
C SER A 210 53.22 1.68 -25.81
N TYR A 211 53.77 0.49 -25.57
CA TYR A 211 55.07 0.34 -24.95
C TYR A 211 56.10 0.23 -26.08
N GLY A 212 56.87 1.29 -26.27
CA GLY A 212 57.94 1.29 -27.25
C GLY A 212 58.74 2.58 -27.19
N SER A 213 60.04 2.41 -26.92
CA SER A 213 61.13 3.34 -27.24
C SER A 213 61.29 4.52 -26.27
N THR A 214 62.48 4.97 -25.89
CA THR A 214 63.87 4.56 -26.16
C THR A 214 64.68 5.37 -25.15
N SER A 215 65.62 4.71 -24.47
CA SER A 215 66.67 5.36 -23.67
C SER A 215 67.58 6.17 -24.60
N GLY A 216 67.34 7.48 -24.68
CA GLY A 216 68.23 8.45 -25.33
C GLY A 216 68.63 9.51 -24.33
N PHE A 217 69.69 9.24 -23.58
CA PHE A 217 70.39 10.26 -22.80
C PHE A 217 71.07 11.21 -23.80
N SER A 218 70.51 12.42 -23.95
CA SER A 218 71.22 13.54 -24.56
C SER A 218 71.20 14.68 -23.55
N ASN A 219 72.32 14.77 -22.84
CA ASN A 219 72.69 15.94 -22.06
C ASN A 219 72.98 17.07 -23.05
N ASP A 220 72.04 18.00 -23.21
CA ASP A 220 72.37 19.33 -23.73
C ASP A 220 72.01 20.36 -22.65
N ALA A 221 72.97 20.53 -21.76
CA ALA A 221 72.96 21.51 -20.68
C ALA A 221 73.80 22.70 -21.12
N THR A 222 73.21 23.63 -21.87
CA THR A 222 73.73 24.99 -22.00
C THR A 222 72.59 26.01 -22.16
N ALA A 223 71.98 26.41 -21.03
CA ALA A 223 71.31 27.70 -20.92
C ALA A 223 71.13 28.08 -19.43
N THR A 224 72.19 28.69 -18.92
CA THR A 224 72.29 29.65 -17.82
C THR A 224 70.94 30.28 -17.40
N GLY A 225 70.32 29.75 -16.35
CA GLY A 225 69.11 30.30 -15.72
C GLY A 225 68.59 29.34 -14.65
N GLY A 226 68.74 29.70 -13.37
CA GLY A 226 68.66 28.78 -12.23
C GLY A 226 67.39 27.91 -12.12
N PRO A 227 67.48 26.71 -11.52
CA PRO A 227 66.43 25.69 -11.51
C PRO A 227 65.17 26.07 -10.70
N ALA A 228 65.17 27.19 -9.97
CA ALA A 228 64.04 27.61 -9.15
C ALA A 228 62.85 28.20 -9.95
N TRP A 229 63.07 28.71 -11.16
CA TRP A 229 62.01 29.40 -11.91
C TRP A 229 61.10 28.47 -12.73
N ARG A 230 61.58 27.29 -13.15
CA ARG A 230 60.82 26.36 -14.01
C ARG A 230 59.72 25.60 -13.29
N TRP A 231 59.96 25.15 -12.05
CA TRP A 231 58.91 24.47 -11.26
C TRP A 231 57.80 25.44 -10.85
N GLN A 232 58.12 26.71 -10.62
CA GLN A 232 57.14 27.73 -10.28
C GLN A 232 56.22 28.05 -11.46
N GLN A 233 56.75 28.12 -12.69
CA GLN A 233 55.95 28.21 -13.91
C GLN A 233 55.08 26.96 -14.10
N SER A 234 55.63 25.77 -13.88
CA SER A 234 54.86 24.51 -13.96
C SER A 234 53.71 24.45 -12.94
N LEU A 235 53.93 24.96 -11.73
CA LEU A 235 52.90 25.02 -10.68
C LEU A 235 51.81 26.05 -10.99
N ALA A 236 52.16 27.18 -11.61
CA ALA A 236 51.20 28.16 -12.09
C ALA A 236 50.34 27.58 -13.23
N GLU A 237 50.97 26.90 -14.19
CA GLU A 237 50.26 26.25 -15.30
C GLU A 237 49.34 25.11 -14.81
N ALA A 238 49.79 24.31 -13.85
CA ALA A 238 48.97 23.28 -13.22
C ALA A 238 47.73 23.87 -12.53
N LYS A 239 47.87 24.99 -11.82
CA LYS A 239 46.74 25.71 -11.20
C LYS A 239 45.74 26.22 -12.24
N GLU A 240 46.21 26.72 -13.38
CA GLU A 240 45.32 27.14 -14.46
C GLU A 240 44.58 25.97 -15.10
N ARG A 241 45.24 24.82 -15.29
CA ARG A 241 44.56 23.60 -15.79
C ARG A 241 43.47 23.13 -14.83
N VAL A 242 43.74 23.12 -13.53
CA VAL A 242 42.73 22.78 -12.51
C VAL A 242 41.56 23.76 -12.57
N ARG A 243 41.81 25.08 -12.61
CA ARG A 243 40.73 26.08 -12.74
C ARG A 243 39.91 25.90 -14.03
N LYS A 244 40.55 25.59 -15.15
CA LYS A 244 39.85 25.31 -16.42
C LYS A 244 38.98 24.06 -16.30
N GLN A 245 39.48 22.98 -15.70
CA GLN A 245 38.73 21.75 -15.49
C GLN A 245 37.58 21.93 -14.48
N GLU A 246 37.78 22.72 -13.42
CA GLU A 246 36.72 23.07 -12.48
C GLU A 246 35.64 23.92 -13.15
N ALA A 247 36.03 24.89 -14.00
CA ALA A 247 35.07 25.71 -14.73
C ALA A 247 34.24 24.88 -15.72
N THR A 248 34.85 23.94 -16.46
CA THR A 248 34.11 23.04 -17.35
C THR A 248 33.22 22.09 -16.59
N ALA A 249 33.67 21.54 -15.45
CA ALA A 249 32.85 20.70 -14.58
C ALA A 249 31.66 21.48 -14.00
N GLN A 250 31.85 22.74 -13.60
CA GLN A 250 30.77 23.60 -13.13
C GLN A 250 29.75 23.92 -14.24
N GLN A 251 30.21 24.17 -15.47
CA GLN A 251 29.33 24.39 -16.62
C GLN A 251 28.50 23.14 -16.94
N LEU A 252 29.14 21.96 -16.97
CA LEU A 252 28.45 20.68 -17.17
C LEU A 252 27.46 20.40 -16.02
N GLY A 253 27.83 20.70 -14.78
CA GLY A 253 26.93 20.56 -13.62
C GLY A 253 25.70 21.46 -13.72
N ARG A 254 25.85 22.70 -14.20
CA ARG A 254 24.72 23.61 -14.44
C ARG A 254 23.81 23.10 -15.58
N ALA A 255 24.40 22.64 -16.68
CA ALA A 255 23.64 22.08 -17.80
C ALA A 255 22.87 20.82 -17.40
N ALA A 256 23.50 19.90 -16.66
CA ALA A 256 22.85 18.70 -16.14
C ALA A 256 21.68 19.05 -15.19
N ARG A 257 21.84 20.09 -14.36
CA ARG A 257 20.77 20.55 -13.48
C ARG A 257 19.57 21.10 -14.26
N LEU A 258 19.79 21.94 -15.27
CA LEU A 258 18.71 22.46 -16.11
C LEU A 258 17.98 21.33 -16.86
N SER A 259 18.73 20.38 -17.41
CA SER A 259 18.15 19.20 -18.07
C SER A 259 17.33 18.33 -17.11
N ALA A 260 17.78 18.16 -15.86
CA ALA A 260 17.02 17.45 -14.84
C ALA A 260 15.73 18.21 -14.46
N GLU A 261 15.78 19.53 -14.35
CA GLU A 261 14.61 20.37 -14.07
C GLU A 261 13.56 20.27 -15.21
N GLU A 262 13.98 20.28 -16.47
CA GLU A 262 13.10 20.06 -17.64
C GLU A 262 12.47 18.66 -17.65
N SER A 263 13.24 17.62 -17.34
CA SER A 263 12.74 16.25 -17.23
C SER A 263 11.69 16.10 -16.13
N ILE A 264 11.93 16.71 -14.96
CA ILE A 264 10.96 16.74 -13.85
C ILE A 264 9.70 17.51 -14.25
N ALA A 265 9.83 18.64 -14.95
CA ALA A 265 8.69 19.41 -15.44
C ALA A 265 7.84 18.60 -16.42
N SER A 266 8.46 17.93 -17.40
CA SER A 266 7.76 17.07 -18.35
C SER A 266 7.08 15.88 -17.67
N ALA A 267 7.73 15.25 -16.67
CA ALA A 267 7.13 14.17 -15.90
C ALA A 267 5.90 14.64 -15.11
N ARG A 268 5.95 15.84 -14.52
CA ARG A 268 4.81 16.46 -13.82
C ARG A 268 3.64 16.74 -14.77
N GLU A 269 3.93 17.23 -15.98
CA GLU A 269 2.90 17.48 -16.99
C GLU A 269 2.21 16.18 -17.43
N ARG A 270 2.97 15.10 -17.65
CA ARG A 270 2.41 13.78 -17.96
C ARG A 270 1.52 13.24 -16.84
N LEU A 271 1.94 13.41 -15.58
CA LEU A 271 1.13 13.02 -14.42
C LEU A 271 -0.17 13.83 -14.34
N LYS A 272 -0.11 15.15 -14.57
CA LYS A 272 -1.31 15.99 -14.61
C LYS A 272 -2.29 15.52 -15.70
N ALA A 273 -1.79 15.30 -16.92
CA ALA A 273 -2.60 14.80 -18.03
C ALA A 273 -3.24 13.42 -17.73
N GLN A 274 -2.50 12.52 -17.07
CA GLN A 274 -3.05 11.22 -16.64
C GLN A 274 -4.13 11.38 -15.56
N THR A 275 -3.94 12.28 -14.60
CA THR A 275 -4.95 12.54 -13.56
C THR A 275 -6.21 13.19 -14.13
N GLU A 276 -6.08 14.11 -15.09
CA GLU A 276 -7.21 14.75 -15.75
C GLU A 276 -8.00 13.75 -16.61
N ALA A 277 -7.29 12.89 -17.37
CA ALA A 277 -7.92 11.84 -18.16
C ALA A 277 -8.70 10.85 -17.27
N SER A 278 -8.08 10.35 -16.20
CA SER A 278 -8.74 9.42 -15.27
C SER A 278 -9.91 10.05 -14.51
N LEU A 279 -9.84 11.34 -14.17
CA LEU A 279 -10.94 12.06 -13.54
C LEU A 279 -12.10 12.26 -14.52
N SER A 280 -11.82 12.59 -15.77
CA SER A 280 -12.86 12.71 -16.81
C SER A 280 -13.57 11.38 -17.08
N GLU A 281 -12.83 10.28 -17.14
CA GLU A 281 -13.39 8.93 -17.31
C GLU A 281 -14.25 8.54 -16.10
N ALA A 282 -13.80 8.84 -14.88
CA ALA A 282 -14.56 8.59 -13.67
C ALA A 282 -15.86 9.41 -13.63
N GLN A 283 -15.82 10.68 -14.02
CA GLN A 283 -17.02 11.52 -14.13
C GLN A 283 -18.00 10.99 -15.18
N GLN A 284 -17.50 10.52 -16.32
CA GLN A 284 -18.34 9.92 -17.35
C GLN A 284 -19.03 8.64 -16.84
N ARG A 285 -18.30 7.75 -16.16
CA ARG A 285 -18.88 6.55 -15.52
C ARG A 285 -19.96 6.90 -14.50
N ILE A 286 -19.77 7.95 -13.72
CA ILE A 286 -20.80 8.41 -12.77
C ILE A 286 -22.03 8.92 -13.50
N ARG A 287 -21.87 9.69 -14.59
CA ARG A 287 -23.01 10.16 -15.40
C ARG A 287 -23.76 9.01 -16.06
N GLU A 288 -23.06 8.04 -16.62
CA GLU A 288 -23.67 6.86 -17.23
C GLU A 288 -24.40 6.00 -16.19
N ALA A 289 -23.81 5.79 -15.01
CA ALA A 289 -24.47 5.11 -13.90
C ALA A 289 -25.70 5.87 -13.39
N ALA A 290 -25.62 7.20 -13.29
CA ALA A 290 -26.75 8.04 -12.91
C ALA A 290 -27.88 7.96 -13.95
N ALA A 291 -27.56 8.06 -15.24
CA ALA A 291 -28.53 7.93 -16.33
C ALA A 291 -29.20 6.55 -16.37
N GLY A 292 -28.43 5.47 -16.18
CA GLY A 292 -28.96 4.11 -16.08
C GLY A 292 -29.86 3.89 -14.87
N SER A 293 -29.49 4.48 -13.71
CA SER A 293 -30.31 4.41 -12.50
C SER A 293 -31.60 5.22 -12.61
N GLY A 294 -31.58 6.39 -13.28
CA GLY A 294 -32.77 7.21 -13.53
C GLY A 294 -33.80 6.47 -14.38
N SER A 295 -33.35 5.85 -15.48
CA SER A 295 -34.21 5.01 -16.32
C SER A 295 -34.79 3.80 -15.55
N SER A 296 -34.01 3.19 -14.66
CA SER A 296 -34.50 2.09 -13.82
C SER A 296 -35.53 2.54 -12.77
N ILE A 297 -35.39 3.74 -12.21
CA ILE A 297 -36.33 4.31 -11.23
C ILE A 297 -37.64 4.68 -11.94
N GLU A 298 -37.56 5.31 -13.10
CA GLU A 298 -38.73 5.69 -13.91
C GLU A 298 -39.52 4.46 -14.35
N ALA A 299 -38.84 3.41 -14.83
CA ALA A 299 -39.48 2.14 -15.17
C ALA A 299 -40.13 1.45 -13.95
N ALA A 300 -39.54 1.57 -12.75
CA ALA A 300 -40.13 1.05 -11.52
C ALA A 300 -41.38 1.85 -11.10
N GLN A 301 -41.36 3.18 -11.25
CA GLN A 301 -42.52 4.03 -10.99
C GLN A 301 -43.67 3.75 -11.95
N GLU A 302 -43.38 3.49 -13.23
CA GLU A 302 -44.40 3.17 -14.21
C GLU A 302 -45.07 1.82 -13.94
N ARG A 303 -44.30 0.81 -13.49
CA ARG A 303 -44.88 -0.47 -13.02
C ARG A 303 -45.76 -0.30 -11.80
N LEU A 304 -45.39 0.58 -10.86
CA LEU A 304 -46.24 0.90 -9.70
C LEU A 304 -47.54 1.58 -10.14
N LYS A 305 -47.48 2.55 -11.06
CA LYS A 305 -48.68 3.20 -11.62
C LYS A 305 -49.61 2.21 -12.32
N GLN A 306 -49.07 1.26 -13.10
CA GLN A 306 -49.88 0.22 -13.75
C GLN A 306 -50.57 -0.69 -12.73
N ARG A 307 -49.86 -1.12 -11.68
CA ARG A 307 -50.44 -1.92 -10.59
C ARG A 307 -51.54 -1.16 -9.84
N ASP A 308 -51.32 0.12 -9.62
CA ASP A 308 -52.30 1.01 -8.99
C ASP A 308 -53.57 1.12 -9.84
N GLU A 309 -53.42 1.28 -11.15
CA GLU A 309 -54.55 1.36 -12.08
C GLU A 309 -55.34 0.04 -12.15
N GLU A 310 -54.65 -1.11 -12.15
CA GLU A 310 -55.28 -2.43 -12.07
C GLU A 310 -56.13 -2.58 -10.79
N VAL A 311 -55.58 -2.18 -9.63
CA VAL A 311 -56.29 -2.22 -8.34
C VAL A 311 -57.50 -1.29 -8.36
N LEU A 312 -57.38 -0.07 -8.88
CA LEU A 312 -58.50 0.87 -8.98
C LEU A 312 -59.58 0.38 -9.95
N ALA A 313 -59.19 -0.29 -11.04
CA ALA A 313 -60.14 -0.91 -11.96
C ALA A 313 -60.90 -2.06 -11.28
N TYR A 314 -60.20 -2.87 -10.48
CA TYR A 314 -60.81 -3.93 -9.68
C TYR A 314 -61.79 -3.37 -8.64
N VAL A 315 -61.38 -2.36 -7.87
CA VAL A 315 -62.26 -1.68 -6.88
C VAL A 315 -63.50 -1.10 -7.56
N ARG A 316 -63.36 -0.40 -8.69
CA ARG A 316 -64.50 0.14 -9.46
C ARG A 316 -65.45 -0.97 -9.92
N ARG A 317 -64.93 -2.13 -10.32
CA ARG A 317 -65.73 -3.28 -10.71
C ARG A 317 -66.50 -3.87 -9.52
N VAL A 318 -65.84 -4.06 -8.38
CA VAL A 318 -66.44 -4.58 -7.14
C VAL A 318 -67.54 -3.64 -6.65
N MET A 319 -67.26 -2.33 -6.55
CA MET A 319 -68.24 -1.32 -6.13
C MET A 319 -69.42 -1.21 -7.11
N GLY A 320 -69.16 -1.40 -8.41
CA GLY A 320 -70.19 -1.45 -9.43
C GLY A 320 -71.14 -2.65 -9.27
N ARG A 321 -70.61 -3.84 -8.95
CA ARG A 321 -71.43 -5.04 -8.65
C ARG A 321 -72.26 -4.84 -7.40
N TYR A 322 -71.65 -4.33 -6.33
CA TYR A 322 -72.33 -4.02 -5.08
C TYR A 322 -73.50 -3.04 -5.29
N ARG A 323 -73.29 -1.97 -6.07
CA ARG A 323 -74.35 -0.99 -6.38
C ARG A 323 -75.52 -1.59 -7.18
N ARG A 324 -75.28 -2.65 -7.98
CA ARG A 324 -76.32 -3.37 -8.73
C ARG A 324 -77.06 -4.43 -7.90
N GLY A 325 -76.67 -4.63 -6.63
CA GLY A 325 -77.25 -5.67 -5.77
C GLY A 325 -76.79 -7.09 -6.13
N GLU A 326 -75.71 -7.22 -6.92
CA GLU A 326 -75.08 -8.51 -7.16
C GLU A 326 -74.35 -8.99 -5.90
N TYR A 327 -74.31 -10.30 -5.66
CA TYR A 327 -73.61 -10.87 -4.52
C TYR A 327 -72.09 -10.61 -4.65
N VAL A 328 -71.55 -9.84 -3.71
CA VAL A 328 -70.11 -9.56 -3.56
C VAL A 328 -69.70 -10.13 -2.22
N SER A 329 -68.58 -10.86 -2.15
CA SER A 329 -68.14 -11.42 -0.88
C SER A 329 -67.66 -10.31 0.06
N GLU A 330 -67.81 -10.56 1.37
CA GLU A 330 -67.34 -9.65 2.41
C GLU A 330 -65.83 -9.34 2.26
N GLU A 331 -65.03 -10.36 1.92
CA GLU A 331 -63.59 -10.23 1.65
C GLU A 331 -63.28 -9.26 0.48
N GLU A 332 -64.08 -9.27 -0.59
CA GLU A 332 -63.88 -8.36 -1.73
C GLU A 332 -64.24 -6.91 -1.37
N LEU A 333 -65.25 -6.71 -0.52
CA LEU A 333 -65.64 -5.38 -0.02
C LEU A 333 -64.62 -4.84 0.96
N GLU A 334 -64.16 -5.65 1.92
CA GLU A 334 -63.10 -5.27 2.86
C GLU A 334 -61.81 -4.88 2.12
N PHE A 335 -61.43 -5.66 1.10
CA PHE A 335 -60.28 -5.33 0.26
C PHE A 335 -60.48 -3.99 -0.45
N ALA A 336 -61.65 -3.76 -1.06
CA ALA A 336 -61.95 -2.53 -1.77
C ALA A 336 -61.94 -1.29 -0.84
N PHE A 337 -62.51 -1.40 0.36
CA PHE A 337 -62.51 -0.34 1.35
C PHE A 337 -61.12 -0.05 1.89
N LYS A 338 -60.34 -1.07 2.22
CA LYS A 338 -58.96 -0.91 2.69
C LYS A 338 -58.06 -0.23 1.67
N GLN A 339 -58.25 -0.53 0.37
CA GLN A 339 -57.51 0.14 -0.70
C GLN A 339 -57.93 1.61 -0.87
N LEU A 340 -59.20 1.95 -0.65
CA LEU A 340 -59.67 3.33 -0.66
C LEU A 340 -59.16 4.12 0.56
N GLU A 341 -59.19 3.53 1.75
CA GLU A 341 -58.67 4.14 2.98
C GLU A 341 -57.16 4.41 2.89
N GLN A 342 -56.36 3.44 2.42
CA GLN A 342 -54.92 3.63 2.25
C GLN A 342 -54.56 4.78 1.30
N ARG A 343 -55.43 5.14 0.35
CA ARG A 343 -55.19 6.24 -0.58
C ARG A 343 -55.79 7.58 -0.16
N PHE A 344 -56.79 7.58 0.72
CA PHE A 344 -57.35 8.82 1.27
C PHE A 344 -56.59 9.33 2.50
N LEU A 345 -55.76 8.48 3.13
CA LEU A 345 -54.94 8.81 4.30
C LEU A 345 -53.50 9.24 3.98
N LEU A 346 -53.09 9.21 2.70
CA LEU A 346 -51.82 9.75 2.19
C LEU A 346 -52.09 11.07 1.45
#